data_AF-X8DQ76-F1
#
_entry.id   AF-X8DQ76-F1
#
_cell.length_a   1.000
_cell.length_b   1.000
_cell.length_c   1.000
_cell.angle_alpha   90.00
_cell.angle_beta   90.00
_cell.angle_gamma   90.00
#
_symmetry.space_group_name_H-M   'P 1'
#
loop_
_entity.id
_entity.type
_entity.pdbx_description
1 polymer ?
#
loop_
_entity_poly.entity_id
_entity_poly.type
_entity_poly.pdbx_seq_one_letter_code
_entity_poly.pdbx_strand_id
1 'polypeptide(L)'
;MAQGLKLGLGVPLPVGYAMSTIIIIPLVIYGMKALSVLQVWTTPLWLVMMVIPFVYLLVRHPDSIGAFFAYGGKDGQGVNLGSIMLAAGVCLSLIAQIAEQIDYLRFMPPKTPENSRRWWTAMLLAGPGWVLFGAIKQVIGLFLAVYLIANVAGGATVANQPVHQFLEIYQNMMPHWLAITLAVILVVISQIKINVTNAYSGSLAWTNSFTRITKHYPGRLIFVLFNLLIALVLMEANMFDFLNTILGFYANCGMAWVVTVASDIAINKYLLKLSPKEPEFRRGMLYDVNPVGFVSMLLSAGISILVFFGVFGAAIRPYSPIVAVVIAFVLPPILALATRGRYYLRRSDDGIDLPMYDEYGNPSGELLHCAVSGIEFERPDMLASAKPAPMARFSTSHRSAWRPIGSVSTCCRPIRPDRSDQGLGVPAFSFIRFSKSFWHWVALA
;
A
#
# COMPACT_ATOMS: atom_id res chain seq x y z
N MET A 1 -3.00 -18.90 4.88
CA MET A 1 -2.21 -20.04 4.34
C MET A 1 -2.29 -21.27 5.24
N ALA A 2 -1.96 -21.17 6.53
CA ALA A 2 -2.01 -22.28 7.49
C ALA A 2 -3.36 -23.04 7.55
N GLN A 3 -4.50 -22.33 7.46
CA GLN A 3 -5.82 -22.98 7.37
C GLN A 3 -5.95 -23.88 6.14
N GLY A 4 -5.44 -23.45 4.99
CA GLY A 4 -5.40 -24.26 3.76
C GLY A 4 -4.49 -25.48 3.93
N LEU A 5 -3.31 -25.30 4.55
CA LEU A 5 -2.41 -26.42 4.85
C LEU A 5 -3.02 -27.41 5.84
N LYS A 6 -3.78 -26.94 6.84
CA LYS A 6 -4.51 -27.79 7.78
C LYS A 6 -5.59 -28.60 7.07
N LEU A 7 -6.40 -27.97 6.24
CA LEU A 7 -7.49 -28.64 5.53
C LEU A 7 -6.98 -29.61 4.48
N GLY A 8 -5.99 -29.21 3.67
CA GLY A 8 -5.49 -30.03 2.56
C GLY A 8 -4.48 -31.11 2.97
N LEU A 9 -3.61 -30.81 3.93
CA LEU A 9 -2.44 -31.64 4.27
C LEU A 9 -2.44 -32.09 5.73
N GLY A 10 -3.43 -31.71 6.54
CA GLY A 10 -3.51 -32.06 7.95
C GLY A 10 -2.47 -31.36 8.85
N VAL A 11 -1.79 -30.33 8.35
CA VAL A 11 -0.72 -29.65 9.10
C VAL A 11 -1.31 -28.86 10.29
N PRO A 12 -0.79 -29.02 11.52
CA PRO A 12 -1.21 -28.23 12.67
C PRO A 12 -1.03 -26.72 12.43
N LEU A 13 -1.95 -25.89 12.94
CA LEU A 13 -1.94 -24.45 12.68
C LEU A 13 -0.62 -23.75 13.03
N PRO A 14 0.02 -23.99 14.20
CA PRO A 14 1.26 -23.31 14.55
C PRO A 14 2.40 -23.60 13.57
N VAL A 15 2.52 -24.88 13.19
CA VAL A 15 3.50 -25.32 12.18
C VAL A 15 3.18 -24.69 10.82
N GLY A 16 1.90 -24.62 10.46
CA GLY A 16 1.44 -23.96 9.25
C GLY A 16 1.80 -22.47 9.22
N TYR A 17 1.69 -21.75 10.34
CA TYR A 17 2.11 -20.34 10.43
C TYR A 17 3.62 -20.18 10.27
N ALA A 18 4.41 -20.97 11.00
CA ALA A 18 5.87 -20.93 10.91
C ALA A 18 6.37 -21.25 9.49
N MET A 19 5.84 -22.32 8.87
CA MET A 19 6.18 -22.69 7.49
C MET A 19 5.81 -21.57 6.50
N SER A 20 4.61 -20.99 6.65
CA SER A 20 4.17 -19.89 5.80
C SER A 20 5.14 -18.71 5.88
N THR A 21 5.59 -18.36 7.08
CA THR A 21 6.56 -17.28 7.30
C THR A 21 7.91 -17.57 6.64
N ILE A 22 8.43 -18.80 6.80
CA ILE A 22 9.71 -19.22 6.22
C ILE A 22 9.69 -19.15 4.69
N ILE A 23 8.59 -19.56 4.05
CA ILE A 23 8.42 -19.53 2.59
C ILE A 23 8.47 -18.09 2.04
N ILE A 24 8.00 -17.11 2.82
CA ILE A 24 7.92 -15.71 2.38
C ILE A 24 9.30 -15.02 2.39
N ILE A 25 10.21 -15.40 3.30
CA ILE A 25 11.55 -14.80 3.43
C ILE A 25 12.31 -14.73 2.10
N PRO A 26 12.57 -15.85 1.38
CA PRO A 26 13.33 -15.80 0.14
C PRO A 26 12.63 -14.96 -0.93
N LEU A 27 11.29 -15.03 -1.01
CA LEU A 27 10.51 -14.29 -2.01
C LEU A 27 10.61 -12.77 -1.83
N VAL A 28 10.66 -12.29 -0.57
CA VAL A 28 10.81 -10.86 -0.28
C VAL A 28 12.24 -10.37 -0.54
N ILE A 29 13.25 -11.21 -0.30
CA ILE A 29 14.67 -10.87 -0.52
C ILE A 29 14.96 -10.58 -2.00
N TYR A 30 14.36 -11.33 -2.93
CA TYR A 30 14.52 -11.09 -4.36
C TYR A 30 13.76 -9.84 -4.89
N GLY A 31 13.04 -9.13 -4.01
CA GLY A 31 12.46 -7.82 -4.27
C GLY A 31 11.32 -7.81 -5.30
N MET A 32 11.04 -6.61 -5.82
CA MET A 32 9.88 -6.35 -6.68
C MET A 32 9.92 -7.12 -8.00
N LYS A 33 11.10 -7.43 -8.53
CA LYS A 33 11.24 -8.13 -9.81
C LYS A 33 10.78 -9.59 -9.71
N ALA A 34 11.14 -10.29 -8.64
CA ALA A 34 10.67 -11.66 -8.42
C ALA A 34 9.17 -11.69 -8.10
N LEU A 35 8.70 -10.77 -7.27
CA LEU A 35 7.28 -10.61 -6.98
C LEU A 35 6.47 -10.37 -8.25
N SER A 36 6.97 -9.48 -9.11
CA SER A 36 6.39 -9.14 -10.40
C SER A 36 6.23 -10.39 -11.29
N VAL A 37 7.31 -11.15 -11.46
CA VAL A 37 7.27 -12.38 -12.25
C VAL A 37 6.28 -13.40 -11.67
N LEU A 38 6.33 -13.63 -10.35
CA LEU A 38 5.43 -14.57 -9.67
C LEU A 38 3.97 -14.18 -9.87
N GLN A 39 3.63 -12.90 -9.72
CA GLN A 39 2.27 -12.41 -9.92
C GLN A 39 1.80 -12.64 -11.35
N VAL A 40 2.55 -12.20 -12.38
CA VAL A 40 2.13 -12.35 -13.79
C VAL A 40 1.83 -13.79 -14.16
N TRP A 41 2.67 -14.72 -13.72
CA TRP A 41 2.50 -16.13 -14.06
C TRP A 41 1.37 -16.80 -13.27
N THR A 42 1.15 -16.39 -12.03
CA THR A 42 0.12 -17.00 -11.18
C THR A 42 -1.27 -16.39 -11.39
N THR A 43 -1.39 -15.13 -11.83
CA THR A 43 -2.68 -14.46 -11.96
C THR A 43 -3.66 -15.11 -12.93
N PRO A 44 -3.28 -15.53 -14.15
CA PRO A 44 -4.22 -16.14 -15.07
C PRO A 44 -4.85 -17.41 -14.47
N LEU A 45 -4.01 -18.29 -13.91
CA LEU A 45 -4.46 -19.49 -13.22
C LEU A 45 -5.34 -19.14 -12.00
N TRP A 46 -4.88 -18.22 -11.18
CA TRP A 46 -5.58 -17.77 -9.98
C TRP A 46 -6.96 -17.19 -10.30
N LEU A 47 -7.08 -16.37 -11.36
CA LEU A 47 -8.35 -15.82 -11.81
C LEU A 47 -9.30 -16.90 -12.30
N VAL A 48 -8.80 -17.82 -13.12
CA VAL A 48 -9.61 -18.96 -13.61
C VAL A 48 -10.14 -19.75 -12.42
N MET A 49 -9.27 -20.06 -11.46
CA MET A 49 -9.65 -20.77 -10.24
C MET A 49 -10.65 -19.97 -9.40
N MET A 50 -10.54 -18.65 -9.30
CA MET A 50 -11.46 -17.83 -8.51
C MET A 50 -12.82 -17.59 -9.20
N VAL A 51 -12.81 -17.31 -10.50
CA VAL A 51 -13.99 -16.86 -11.26
C VAL A 51 -14.88 -18.04 -11.66
N ILE A 52 -14.31 -19.16 -12.10
CA ILE A 52 -15.08 -20.34 -12.51
C ILE A 52 -16.07 -20.83 -11.43
N PRO A 53 -15.66 -21.08 -10.17
CA PRO A 53 -16.59 -21.56 -9.15
C PRO A 53 -17.69 -20.53 -8.86
N PHE A 54 -17.36 -19.24 -8.89
CA PHE A 54 -18.36 -18.19 -8.71
C PHE A 54 -19.39 -18.16 -9.84
N VAL A 55 -18.95 -18.24 -11.10
CA VAL A 55 -19.86 -18.32 -12.25
C VAL A 55 -20.71 -19.59 -12.20
N TYR A 56 -20.10 -20.73 -11.85
CA TYR A 56 -20.83 -21.99 -11.67
C TYR A 56 -21.95 -21.86 -10.63
N LEU A 57 -21.64 -21.26 -9.48
CA LEU A 57 -22.61 -21.03 -8.40
C LEU A 57 -23.80 -20.21 -8.88
N LEU A 58 -23.56 -19.10 -9.60
CA LEU A 58 -24.63 -18.25 -10.13
C LEU A 58 -25.50 -18.95 -11.18
N VAL A 59 -24.92 -19.82 -12.00
CA VAL A 59 -25.65 -20.56 -13.05
C VAL A 59 -26.44 -21.72 -12.47
N ARG A 60 -25.90 -22.44 -11.48
CA ARG A 60 -26.54 -23.63 -10.90
C ARG A 60 -27.50 -23.32 -9.75
N HIS A 61 -27.26 -22.23 -9.03
CA HIS A 61 -28.08 -21.80 -7.90
C HIS A 61 -28.50 -20.34 -8.07
N PRO A 62 -29.31 -19.98 -9.09
CA PRO A 62 -29.72 -18.60 -9.33
C PRO A 62 -30.48 -18.00 -8.13
N ASP A 63 -31.20 -18.82 -7.38
CA ASP A 63 -31.94 -18.42 -6.18
C ASP A 63 -31.04 -17.87 -5.06
N SER A 64 -29.73 -18.19 -5.10
CA SER A 64 -28.74 -17.66 -4.14
C SER A 64 -28.64 -16.14 -4.19
N ILE A 65 -28.93 -15.50 -5.33
CA ILE A 65 -28.99 -14.05 -5.46
C ILE A 65 -30.16 -13.49 -4.64
N GLY A 66 -31.34 -14.12 -4.75
CA GLY A 66 -32.52 -13.74 -3.97
C GLY A 66 -32.28 -13.94 -2.47
N ALA A 67 -31.69 -15.07 -2.08
CA ALA A 67 -31.33 -15.36 -0.70
C ALA A 67 -30.33 -14.34 -0.12
N PHE A 68 -29.38 -13.88 -0.93
CA PHE A 68 -28.43 -12.85 -0.54
C PHE A 68 -29.11 -11.51 -0.21
N PHE A 69 -30.00 -11.03 -1.09
CA PHE A 69 -30.74 -9.78 -0.82
C PHE A 69 -31.79 -9.91 0.29
N ALA A 70 -32.31 -11.13 0.52
CA ALA A 70 -33.24 -11.42 1.60
C ALA A 70 -32.57 -11.58 2.98
N TYR A 71 -31.22 -11.68 3.03
CA TYR A 71 -30.51 -11.92 4.28
C TYR A 71 -30.51 -10.69 5.20
N GLY A 72 -31.33 -10.72 6.24
CA GLY A 72 -31.49 -9.63 7.22
C GLY A 72 -30.50 -9.61 8.39
N GLY A 73 -29.47 -10.47 8.38
CA GLY A 73 -28.52 -10.62 9.49
C GLY A 73 -28.99 -11.58 10.60
N LYS A 74 -28.10 -11.85 11.56
CA LYS A 74 -28.29 -12.88 12.61
C LYS A 74 -29.54 -12.67 13.47
N ASP A 75 -29.87 -11.42 13.77
CA ASP A 75 -30.95 -11.07 14.70
C ASP A 75 -32.22 -10.55 13.97
N GLY A 76 -32.21 -10.50 12.64
CA GLY A 76 -33.34 -10.04 11.82
C GLY A 76 -33.78 -8.60 12.05
N GLN A 77 -33.04 -7.80 12.83
CA GLN A 77 -33.43 -6.44 13.23
C GLN A 77 -33.26 -5.36 12.14
N GLY A 78 -32.99 -5.77 10.91
CA GLY A 78 -32.82 -4.85 9.79
C GLY A 78 -31.57 -3.98 9.89
N VAL A 79 -31.56 -2.89 9.12
CA VAL A 79 -30.39 -2.03 8.94
C VAL A 79 -30.35 -0.96 10.04
N ASN A 80 -29.34 -0.99 10.90
CA ASN A 80 -29.05 0.05 11.88
C ASN A 80 -27.78 0.82 11.48
N LEU A 81 -27.83 2.16 11.56
CA LEU A 81 -26.69 3.03 11.24
C LEU A 81 -25.43 2.69 12.04
N GLY A 82 -25.56 2.35 13.33
CA GLY A 82 -24.44 1.91 14.16
C GLY A 82 -23.78 0.64 13.61
N SER A 83 -24.56 -0.35 13.20
CA SER A 83 -24.06 -1.59 12.59
C SER A 83 -23.40 -1.32 11.24
N ILE A 84 -23.96 -0.41 10.43
CA ILE A 84 -23.33 0.03 9.18
C ILE A 84 -21.98 0.68 9.48
N MET A 85 -21.89 1.55 10.50
CA MET A 85 -20.63 2.23 10.83
C MET A 85 -19.58 1.28 11.39
N LEU A 86 -19.97 0.29 12.19
CA LEU A 86 -19.07 -0.76 12.65
C LEU A 86 -18.54 -1.61 11.48
N ALA A 87 -19.40 -1.99 10.54
CA ALA A 87 -19.01 -2.69 9.32
C ALA A 87 -18.10 -1.81 8.43
N ALA A 88 -18.46 -0.54 8.27
CA ALA A 88 -17.66 0.43 7.53
C ALA A 88 -16.27 0.61 8.17
N GLY A 89 -16.16 0.59 9.51
CA GLY A 89 -14.88 0.65 10.21
C GLY A 89 -13.88 -0.42 9.76
N VAL A 90 -14.35 -1.65 9.53
CA VAL A 90 -13.53 -2.73 8.95
C VAL A 90 -13.08 -2.37 7.54
N CYS A 91 -13.96 -1.87 6.68
CA CYS A 91 -13.59 -1.45 5.32
C CYS A 91 -12.64 -0.24 5.31
N LEU A 92 -12.85 0.73 6.19
CA LEU A 92 -12.02 1.93 6.34
C LEU A 92 -10.62 1.57 6.86
N SER A 93 -10.48 0.50 7.65
CA SER A 93 -9.17 0.00 8.06
C SER A 93 -8.27 -0.35 6.87
N LEU A 94 -8.86 -0.76 5.74
CA LEU A 94 -8.13 -1.13 4.53
C LEU A 94 -7.61 0.09 3.74
N ILE A 95 -8.00 1.31 4.11
CA ILE A 95 -7.58 2.53 3.40
C ILE A 95 -6.06 2.70 3.36
N ALA A 96 -5.36 2.20 4.39
CA ALA A 96 -3.92 2.30 4.50
C ALA A 96 -3.17 1.53 3.40
N GLN A 97 -3.84 0.59 2.71
CA GLN A 97 -3.31 -0.09 1.52
C GLN A 97 -3.00 0.89 0.38
N ILE A 98 -3.50 2.12 0.42
CA ILE A 98 -3.10 3.16 -0.53
C ILE A 98 -1.58 3.39 -0.52
N ALA A 99 -0.90 3.20 0.61
CA ALA A 99 0.55 3.30 0.70
C ALA A 99 1.26 2.25 -0.17
N GLU A 100 0.75 1.02 -0.15
CA GLU A 100 1.24 -0.08 -1.00
C GLU A 100 1.01 0.23 -2.48
N GLN A 101 -0.15 0.78 -2.84
CA GLN A 101 -0.42 1.17 -4.23
C GLN A 101 0.53 2.25 -4.72
N ILE A 102 0.87 3.22 -3.88
CA ILE A 102 1.86 4.26 -4.19
C ILE A 102 3.26 3.64 -4.43
N ASP A 103 3.65 2.61 -3.66
CA ASP A 103 4.92 1.90 -3.87
C ASP A 103 5.02 1.24 -5.25
N TYR A 104 3.89 0.86 -5.85
CA TYR A 104 3.86 0.36 -7.24
C TYR A 104 3.86 1.50 -8.26
N LEU A 105 3.04 2.53 -8.03
CA LEU A 105 2.88 3.66 -8.95
C LEU A 105 4.17 4.45 -9.15
N ARG A 106 5.08 4.47 -8.15
CA ARG A 106 6.39 5.14 -8.29
C ARG A 106 7.31 4.50 -9.34
N PHE A 107 7.05 3.25 -9.73
CA PHE A 107 7.82 2.56 -10.77
C PHE A 107 7.22 2.70 -12.16
N MET A 108 6.17 3.51 -12.33
CA MET A 108 5.65 3.82 -13.66
C MET A 108 6.68 4.60 -14.48
N PRO A 109 6.80 4.33 -15.79
CA PRO A 109 7.70 5.10 -16.65
C PRO A 109 7.27 6.57 -16.72
N PRO A 110 8.20 7.48 -17.06
CA PRO A 110 7.89 8.88 -17.31
C PRO A 110 6.78 9.03 -18.35
N LYS A 111 5.97 10.08 -18.19
CA LYS A 111 4.84 10.32 -19.08
C LYS A 111 5.32 11.05 -20.32
N THR A 112 5.02 10.49 -21.49
CA THR A 112 5.31 11.08 -22.80
C THR A 112 4.02 11.22 -23.61
N PRO A 113 3.98 12.08 -24.65
CA PRO A 113 2.82 12.20 -25.53
C PRO A 113 2.37 10.86 -26.13
N GLU A 114 3.30 9.96 -26.45
CA GLU A 114 3.04 8.65 -27.06
C GLU A 114 2.44 7.66 -26.07
N ASN A 115 2.78 7.76 -24.78
CA ASN A 115 2.33 6.83 -23.75
C ASN A 115 1.18 7.36 -22.88
N SER A 116 0.82 8.64 -23.00
CA SER A 116 -0.09 9.37 -22.11
C SER A 116 -1.43 8.68 -21.84
N ARG A 117 -2.07 8.12 -22.89
CA ARG A 117 -3.33 7.36 -22.72
C ARG A 117 -3.14 6.12 -21.85
N ARG A 118 -2.10 5.33 -22.15
CA ARG A 118 -1.78 4.10 -21.40
C ARG A 118 -1.36 4.42 -19.97
N TRP A 119 -0.62 5.50 -19.79
CA TRP A 119 -0.17 6.00 -18.49
C TRP A 119 -1.38 6.34 -17.59
N TRP A 120 -2.34 7.12 -18.11
CA TRP A 120 -3.55 7.47 -17.36
C TRP A 120 -4.43 6.26 -17.04
N THR A 121 -4.65 5.36 -18.00
CA THR A 121 -5.42 4.14 -17.75
C THR A 121 -4.75 3.27 -16.68
N ALA A 122 -3.42 3.13 -16.74
CA ALA A 122 -2.67 2.40 -15.71
C ALA A 122 -2.79 3.07 -14.34
N MET A 123 -2.50 4.38 -14.26
CA MET A 123 -2.59 5.17 -13.02
C MET A 123 -3.99 5.12 -12.39
N LEU A 124 -5.05 5.23 -13.19
CA LEU A 124 -6.42 5.17 -12.70
C LEU A 124 -6.80 3.79 -12.20
N LEU A 125 -6.50 2.71 -12.95
CA LEU A 125 -6.84 1.35 -12.53
C LEU A 125 -6.02 0.87 -11.32
N ALA A 126 -4.75 1.27 -11.26
CA ALA A 126 -3.81 0.91 -10.21
C ALA A 126 -3.94 1.76 -8.94
N GLY A 127 -4.24 3.05 -9.08
CA GLY A 127 -4.39 3.99 -7.99
C GLY A 127 -5.85 4.04 -7.50
N PRO A 128 -6.60 5.12 -7.78
CA PRO A 128 -7.92 5.33 -7.20
C PRO A 128 -8.99 4.31 -7.64
N GLY A 129 -8.89 3.76 -8.85
CA GLY A 129 -9.84 2.79 -9.40
C GLY A 129 -9.82 1.43 -8.69
N TRP A 130 -8.76 1.15 -7.93
CA TRP A 130 -8.64 -0.04 -7.08
C TRP A 130 -9.85 -0.24 -6.15
N VAL A 131 -10.43 0.86 -5.66
CA VAL A 131 -11.58 0.81 -4.74
C VAL A 131 -12.76 0.02 -5.31
N LEU A 132 -12.95 0.06 -6.63
CA LEU A 132 -14.03 -0.66 -7.30
C LEU A 132 -13.78 -2.17 -7.30
N PHE A 133 -12.55 -2.60 -7.59
CA PHE A 133 -12.18 -4.02 -7.54
C PHE A 133 -12.26 -4.56 -6.11
N GLY A 134 -11.78 -3.78 -5.14
CA GLY A 134 -11.89 -4.12 -3.72
C GLY A 134 -13.35 -4.26 -3.27
N ALA A 135 -14.22 -3.33 -3.66
CA ALA A 135 -15.64 -3.39 -3.35
C ALA A 135 -16.33 -4.61 -3.97
N ILE A 136 -16.09 -4.88 -5.26
CA ILE A 136 -16.65 -6.06 -5.95
C ILE A 136 -16.22 -7.35 -5.23
N LYS A 137 -14.93 -7.47 -4.88
CA LYS A 137 -14.42 -8.65 -4.15
C LYS A 137 -15.06 -8.81 -2.79
N GLN A 138 -15.26 -7.72 -2.03
CA GLN A 138 -15.94 -7.78 -0.74
C GLN A 138 -17.39 -8.23 -0.88
N VAL A 139 -18.12 -7.73 -1.88
CA VAL A 139 -19.49 -8.15 -2.17
C VAL A 139 -19.53 -9.64 -2.52
N ILE A 140 -18.62 -10.13 -3.36
CA ILE A 140 -18.50 -11.56 -3.69
C ILE A 140 -18.21 -12.38 -2.44
N GLY A 141 -17.26 -11.96 -1.60
CA GLY A 141 -16.92 -12.66 -0.36
C GLY A 141 -18.10 -12.71 0.63
N LEU A 142 -18.86 -11.63 0.74
CA LEU A 142 -20.09 -11.58 1.55
C LEU A 142 -21.17 -12.48 0.97
N PHE A 143 -21.35 -12.48 -0.34
CA PHE A 143 -22.28 -13.36 -1.04
C PHE A 143 -21.97 -14.84 -0.78
N LEU A 144 -20.70 -15.24 -0.89
CA LEU A 144 -20.27 -16.60 -0.58
C LEU A 144 -20.48 -16.95 0.90
N ALA A 145 -20.23 -16.01 1.82
CA ALA A 145 -20.47 -16.22 3.24
C ALA A 145 -21.96 -16.46 3.53
N VAL A 146 -22.86 -15.66 2.95
CA VAL A 146 -24.31 -15.84 3.10
C VAL A 146 -24.76 -17.16 2.48
N TYR A 147 -24.23 -17.53 1.31
CA TYR A 147 -24.51 -18.82 0.68
C TYR A 147 -24.12 -20.00 1.60
N LEU A 148 -22.93 -19.96 2.21
CA LEU A 148 -22.48 -20.98 3.15
C LEU A 148 -23.38 -21.05 4.39
N ILE A 149 -23.76 -19.90 4.96
CA ILE A 149 -24.64 -19.85 6.14
C ILE A 149 -26.01 -20.47 5.83
N ALA A 150 -26.54 -20.23 4.62
CA ALA A 150 -27.85 -20.71 4.22
C ALA A 150 -27.87 -22.21 3.84
N ASN A 151 -26.77 -22.74 3.30
CA ASN A 151 -26.77 -24.07 2.67
C ASN A 151 -25.89 -25.12 3.36
N VAL A 152 -25.04 -24.72 4.32
CA VAL A 152 -24.10 -25.64 5.00
C VAL A 152 -24.41 -25.69 6.49
N ALA A 153 -24.59 -26.89 7.03
CA ALA A 153 -24.78 -27.09 8.47
C ALA A 153 -23.56 -26.59 9.25
N GLY A 154 -23.76 -25.66 10.18
CA GLY A 154 -22.65 -25.01 10.91
C GLY A 154 -21.86 -24.00 10.08
N GLY A 155 -22.35 -23.61 8.89
CA GLY A 155 -21.67 -22.68 7.99
C GLY A 155 -21.26 -21.36 8.64
N ALA A 156 -22.03 -20.87 9.62
CA ALA A 156 -21.74 -19.62 10.32
C ALA A 156 -20.37 -19.56 11.01
N THR A 157 -19.82 -20.69 11.49
CA THR A 157 -18.51 -20.70 12.17
C THR A 157 -17.32 -20.74 11.22
N VAL A 158 -17.55 -21.13 9.96
CA VAL A 158 -16.50 -21.29 8.94
C VAL A 158 -16.66 -20.34 7.75
N ALA A 159 -17.78 -19.62 7.66
CA ALA A 159 -18.12 -18.75 6.55
C ALA A 159 -17.15 -17.58 6.37
N ASN A 160 -16.37 -17.20 7.40
CA ASN A 160 -15.35 -16.16 7.29
C ASN A 160 -14.00 -16.69 6.75
N GLN A 161 -13.87 -18.00 6.51
CA GLN A 161 -12.63 -18.62 6.03
C GLN A 161 -12.70 -18.91 4.52
N PRO A 162 -11.87 -18.25 3.69
CA PRO A 162 -11.95 -18.40 2.24
C PRO A 162 -11.75 -19.84 1.74
N VAL A 163 -10.92 -20.65 2.42
CA VAL A 163 -10.70 -22.05 2.01
C VAL A 163 -12.02 -22.82 2.05
N HIS A 164 -12.82 -22.65 3.09
CA HIS A 164 -14.12 -23.28 3.21
C HIS A 164 -15.12 -22.73 2.19
N GLN A 165 -15.15 -21.41 1.97
CA GLN A 165 -15.99 -20.79 0.95
C GLN A 165 -15.77 -21.40 -0.45
N PHE A 166 -14.53 -21.55 -0.87
CA PHE A 166 -14.21 -22.11 -2.18
C PHE A 166 -14.33 -23.64 -2.23
N LEU A 167 -13.99 -24.34 -1.14
CA LEU A 167 -14.09 -25.80 -1.06
C LEU A 167 -15.52 -26.28 -1.29
N GLU A 168 -16.50 -25.66 -0.64
CA GLU A 168 -17.92 -26.03 -0.78
C GLU A 168 -18.39 -25.92 -2.24
N ILE A 169 -18.02 -24.83 -2.92
CA ILE A 169 -18.41 -24.63 -4.32
C ILE A 169 -17.71 -25.65 -5.22
N TYR A 170 -16.41 -25.89 -5.03
CA TYR A 170 -15.70 -26.88 -5.82
C TYR A 170 -16.23 -28.30 -5.62
N GLN A 171 -16.64 -28.68 -4.41
CA GLN A 171 -17.23 -30.00 -4.16
C GLN A 171 -18.52 -30.22 -4.95
N ASN A 172 -19.27 -29.15 -5.23
CA ASN A 172 -20.45 -29.23 -6.11
C ASN A 172 -20.09 -29.38 -7.60
N MET A 173 -18.84 -29.12 -7.99
CA MET A 173 -18.38 -29.16 -9.39
C MET A 173 -17.59 -30.43 -9.72
N MET A 174 -16.89 -31.01 -8.74
CA MET A 174 -15.91 -32.06 -8.97
C MET A 174 -15.72 -32.94 -7.72
N PRO A 175 -15.06 -34.11 -7.85
CA PRO A 175 -14.81 -35.00 -6.72
C PRO A 175 -14.01 -34.33 -5.60
N HIS A 176 -14.27 -34.75 -4.36
CA HIS A 176 -13.73 -34.14 -3.14
C HIS A 176 -12.20 -33.95 -3.16
N TRP A 177 -11.44 -34.96 -3.62
CA TRP A 177 -9.97 -34.89 -3.67
C TRP A 177 -9.46 -33.77 -4.58
N LEU A 178 -10.15 -33.50 -5.71
CA LEU A 178 -9.76 -32.44 -6.63
C LEU A 178 -10.20 -31.08 -6.09
N ALA A 179 -11.40 -31.01 -5.51
CA ALA A 179 -11.93 -29.80 -4.90
C ALA A 179 -11.02 -29.26 -3.79
N ILE A 180 -10.57 -30.14 -2.88
CA ILE A 180 -9.66 -29.74 -1.80
C ILE A 180 -8.29 -29.33 -2.33
N THR A 181 -7.76 -30.04 -3.32
CA THR A 181 -6.48 -29.71 -3.95
C THR A 181 -6.52 -28.32 -4.60
N LEU A 182 -7.55 -28.03 -5.40
CA LEU A 182 -7.72 -26.73 -6.05
C LEU A 182 -7.98 -25.61 -5.05
N ALA A 183 -8.82 -25.83 -4.03
CA ALA A 183 -9.06 -24.85 -2.97
C ALA A 183 -7.76 -24.47 -2.24
N VAL A 184 -6.94 -25.47 -1.91
CA VAL A 184 -5.66 -25.25 -1.22
C VAL A 184 -4.68 -24.53 -2.12
N ILE A 185 -4.53 -24.94 -3.38
CA ILE A 185 -3.67 -24.25 -4.36
C ILE A 185 -4.10 -22.79 -4.51
N LEU A 186 -5.41 -22.55 -4.71
CA LEU A 186 -5.97 -21.20 -4.85
C LEU A 186 -5.62 -20.34 -3.65
N VAL A 187 -5.87 -20.83 -2.44
CA VAL A 187 -5.63 -20.06 -1.21
C VAL A 187 -4.14 -19.86 -0.96
N VAL A 188 -3.30 -20.89 -1.15
CA VAL A 188 -1.85 -20.75 -0.98
C VAL A 188 -1.28 -19.72 -1.95
N ILE A 189 -1.65 -19.79 -3.24
CA ILE A 189 -1.24 -18.80 -4.25
C ILE A 189 -1.70 -17.40 -3.85
N SER A 190 -2.97 -17.24 -3.46
CA SER A 190 -3.52 -15.94 -3.00
C SER A 190 -2.72 -15.37 -1.84
N GLN A 191 -2.39 -16.23 -0.86
CA GLN A 191 -1.75 -15.83 0.38
C GLN A 191 -0.27 -15.50 0.18
N ILE A 192 0.43 -16.22 -0.71
CA ILE A 192 1.81 -15.87 -1.08
C ILE A 192 1.84 -14.45 -1.65
N LYS A 193 0.97 -14.12 -2.59
CA LYS A 193 0.96 -12.83 -3.29
C LYS A 193 0.75 -11.67 -2.32
N ILE A 194 -0.20 -11.81 -1.39
CA ILE A 194 -0.50 -10.79 -0.39
C ILE A 194 0.62 -10.70 0.66
N ASN A 195 1.08 -11.84 1.20
CA ASN A 195 2.07 -11.83 2.28
C ASN A 195 3.44 -11.33 1.84
N VAL A 196 3.87 -11.64 0.60
CA VAL A 196 5.13 -11.08 0.07
C VAL A 196 5.05 -9.57 -0.03
N THR A 197 3.92 -9.01 -0.49
CA THR A 197 3.77 -7.57 -0.63
C THR A 197 3.68 -6.87 0.72
N ASN A 198 2.90 -7.41 1.67
CA ASN A 198 2.85 -6.92 3.05
C ASN A 198 4.22 -6.91 3.73
N ALA A 199 5.02 -7.97 3.54
CA ALA A 199 6.37 -8.05 4.07
C ALA A 199 7.34 -7.08 3.38
N TYR A 200 7.19 -6.91 2.06
CA TYR A 200 7.98 -5.96 1.28
C TYR A 200 7.75 -4.52 1.76
N SER A 201 6.51 -4.04 1.76
CA SER A 201 6.17 -2.66 2.15
C SER A 201 6.39 -2.42 3.65
N GLY A 202 6.05 -3.39 4.51
CA GLY A 202 6.34 -3.32 5.95
C GLY A 202 7.84 -3.16 6.23
N SER A 203 8.70 -3.96 5.58
CA SER A 203 10.15 -3.84 5.75
C SER A 203 10.71 -2.48 5.32
N LEU A 204 10.17 -1.88 4.25
CA LEU A 204 10.56 -0.54 3.80
C LEU A 204 10.11 0.53 4.80
N ALA A 205 8.89 0.45 5.30
CA ALA A 205 8.37 1.38 6.29
C ALA A 205 9.21 1.37 7.58
N TRP A 206 9.57 0.18 8.08
CA TRP A 206 10.46 0.03 9.23
C TRP A 206 11.85 0.57 8.96
N THR A 207 12.42 0.26 7.79
CA THR A 207 13.73 0.76 7.38
C THR A 207 13.75 2.29 7.32
N ASN A 208 12.72 2.90 6.72
CA ASN A 208 12.59 4.35 6.63
C ASN A 208 12.44 5.00 8.00
N SER A 209 11.61 4.43 8.88
CA SER A 209 11.38 4.94 10.23
C SER A 209 12.64 4.83 11.09
N PHE A 210 13.29 3.68 11.07
CA PHE A 210 14.52 3.45 11.83
C PHE A 210 15.63 4.38 11.37
N THR A 211 15.86 4.46 10.06
CA THR A 211 16.91 5.34 9.51
C THR A 211 16.61 6.82 9.73
N ARG A 212 15.33 7.21 9.85
CA ARG A 212 14.93 8.57 10.23
C ARG A 212 15.33 8.90 11.67
N ILE A 213 15.17 7.95 12.59
CA ILE A 213 15.43 8.13 14.02
C ILE A 213 16.92 7.96 14.34
N THR A 214 17.53 6.86 13.91
CA THR A 214 18.90 6.47 14.29
C THR A 214 19.97 7.01 13.35
N LYS A 215 19.58 7.47 12.15
CA LYS A 215 20.50 7.88 11.07
C LYS A 215 21.46 6.77 10.62
N HIS A 216 21.18 5.51 10.99
CA HIS A 216 21.97 4.33 10.64
C HIS A 216 21.15 3.37 9.78
N TYR A 217 21.80 2.70 8.82
CA TYR A 217 21.17 1.72 7.93
C TYR A 217 21.78 0.34 8.16
N PRO A 218 21.11 -0.53 8.93
CA PRO A 218 21.64 -1.84 9.27
C PRO A 218 21.40 -2.90 8.18
N GLY A 219 20.69 -2.55 7.09
CA GLY A 219 20.31 -3.46 6.02
C GLY A 219 18.84 -3.87 6.10
N ARG A 220 18.21 -4.05 4.93
CA ARG A 220 16.76 -4.30 4.81
C ARG A 220 16.34 -5.65 5.39
N LEU A 221 17.20 -6.68 5.31
CA LEU A 221 16.87 -8.04 5.75
C LEU A 221 16.46 -8.09 7.22
N ILE A 222 17.09 -7.29 8.08
CA ILE A 222 16.75 -7.24 9.51
C ILE A 222 15.30 -6.79 9.70
N PHE A 223 14.85 -5.81 8.92
CA PHE A 223 13.47 -5.32 8.99
C PHE A 223 12.46 -6.29 8.35
N VAL A 224 12.88 -7.08 7.35
CA VAL A 224 12.06 -8.18 6.83
C VAL A 224 11.82 -9.21 7.94
N LEU A 225 12.88 -9.68 8.60
CA LEU A 225 12.77 -10.65 9.68
C LEU A 225 11.97 -10.11 10.87
N PHE A 226 12.22 -8.85 11.26
CA PHE A 226 11.47 -8.19 12.32
C PHE A 226 9.96 -8.10 12.02
N ASN A 227 9.60 -7.66 10.81
CA ASN A 227 8.21 -7.54 10.41
C ASN A 227 7.50 -8.91 10.36
N LEU A 228 8.18 -9.93 9.80
CA LEU A 228 7.66 -11.29 9.74
C LEU A 228 7.54 -11.94 11.12
N LEU A 229 8.46 -11.64 12.05
CA LEU A 229 8.38 -12.11 13.43
C LEU A 229 7.15 -11.54 14.15
N ILE A 230 6.90 -10.23 14.02
CA ILE A 230 5.69 -9.61 14.58
C ILE A 230 4.44 -10.27 13.99
N ALA A 231 4.40 -10.45 12.67
CA ALA A 231 3.27 -11.11 12.00
C ALA A 231 3.06 -12.54 12.54
N LEU A 232 4.12 -13.33 12.70
CA LEU A 232 4.05 -14.68 13.25
C LEU A 232 3.52 -14.69 14.69
N VAL A 233 4.07 -13.83 15.55
CA VAL A 233 3.63 -13.71 16.96
C VAL A 233 2.16 -13.35 17.05
N LEU A 234 1.69 -12.40 16.24
CA LEU A 234 0.28 -12.02 16.20
C LEU A 234 -0.63 -13.17 15.76
N MET A 235 -0.19 -13.97 14.77
CA MET A 235 -0.94 -15.14 14.31
C MET A 235 -1.00 -16.25 15.37
N GLU A 236 0.10 -16.50 16.09
CA GLU A 236 0.15 -17.46 17.20
C GLU A 236 -0.67 -16.98 18.42
N ALA A 237 -0.78 -15.67 18.63
CA ALA A 237 -1.60 -15.06 19.68
C ALA A 237 -3.11 -15.04 19.36
N ASN A 238 -3.57 -15.86 18.41
CA ASN A 238 -4.95 -15.96 17.98
C ASN A 238 -5.58 -14.63 17.54
N MET A 239 -4.98 -14.00 16.52
CA MET A 239 -5.43 -12.73 15.93
C MET A 239 -6.93 -12.70 15.59
N PHE A 240 -7.56 -13.84 15.26
CA PHE A 240 -8.98 -13.88 14.84
C PHE A 240 -9.95 -13.36 15.90
N ASP A 241 -9.69 -13.65 17.18
CA ASP A 241 -10.56 -13.22 18.28
C ASP A 241 -10.48 -11.71 18.52
N PHE A 242 -9.36 -11.08 18.14
CA PHE A 242 -9.10 -9.65 18.32
C PHE A 242 -9.18 -8.84 17.02
N LEU A 243 -9.45 -9.50 15.88
CA LEU A 243 -9.34 -8.91 14.55
C LEU A 243 -10.24 -7.67 14.41
N ASN A 244 -11.51 -7.77 14.83
CA ASN A 244 -12.44 -6.64 14.75
C ASN A 244 -11.97 -5.45 15.60
N THR A 245 -11.44 -5.71 16.79
CA THR A 245 -10.94 -4.66 17.69
C THR A 245 -9.69 -3.99 17.11
N ILE A 246 -8.74 -4.79 16.59
CA ILE A 246 -7.50 -4.28 15.98
C ILE A 246 -7.82 -3.49 14.72
N LEU A 247 -8.69 -3.99 13.83
CA LEU A 247 -9.10 -3.28 12.62
C LEU A 247 -9.87 -2.01 12.94
N GLY A 248 -10.77 -2.04 13.94
CA GLY A 248 -11.49 -0.86 14.41
C GLY A 248 -10.53 0.21 14.96
N PHE A 249 -9.56 -0.17 15.77
CA PHE A 249 -8.51 0.73 16.24
C PHE A 249 -7.68 1.29 15.08
N TYR A 250 -7.23 0.41 14.18
CA TYR A 250 -6.41 0.77 13.02
C TYR A 250 -7.11 1.72 12.05
N ALA A 251 -8.44 1.57 11.86
CA ALA A 251 -9.23 2.46 11.03
C ALA A 251 -9.15 3.93 11.49
N ASN A 252 -9.12 4.19 12.79
CA ASN A 252 -8.99 5.54 13.33
C ASN A 252 -7.65 6.17 12.91
N CYS A 253 -6.54 5.43 13.09
CA CYS A 253 -5.20 5.88 12.69
C CYS A 253 -5.07 6.05 11.17
N GLY A 254 -5.58 5.08 10.39
CA GLY A 254 -5.54 5.10 8.93
C GLY A 254 -6.31 6.28 8.36
N MET A 255 -7.54 6.53 8.85
CA MET A 255 -8.35 7.67 8.40
C MET A 255 -7.75 9.01 8.82
N ALA A 256 -7.25 9.12 10.06
CA ALA A 256 -6.58 10.33 10.52
C ALA A 256 -5.40 10.71 9.61
N TRP A 257 -4.58 9.73 9.22
CA TRP A 257 -3.44 9.93 8.33
C TRP A 257 -3.86 10.27 6.90
N VAL A 258 -4.66 9.43 6.25
CA VAL A 258 -5.03 9.60 4.83
C VAL A 258 -5.79 10.90 4.62
N VAL A 259 -6.77 11.22 5.48
CA VAL A 259 -7.57 12.44 5.34
C VAL A 259 -6.74 13.68 5.63
N THR A 260 -5.80 13.64 6.59
CA THR A 260 -4.88 14.77 6.84
C THR A 260 -4.07 15.08 5.59
N VAL A 261 -3.51 14.07 4.94
CA VAL A 261 -2.75 14.23 3.69
C VAL A 261 -3.67 14.72 2.56
N ALA A 262 -4.85 14.13 2.40
CA ALA A 262 -5.80 14.49 1.36
C ALA A 262 -6.27 15.95 1.50
N SER A 263 -6.57 16.40 2.72
CA SER A 263 -6.97 17.78 3.01
C SER A 263 -5.84 18.77 2.80
N ASP A 264 -4.61 18.42 3.16
CA ASP A 264 -3.45 19.26 2.87
C ASP A 264 -3.26 19.45 1.36
N ILE A 265 -3.38 18.37 0.59
CA ILE A 265 -3.28 18.44 -0.87
C ILE A 265 -4.46 19.22 -1.47
N ALA A 266 -5.70 18.83 -1.18
CA ALA A 266 -6.87 19.44 -1.81
C ALA A 266 -7.09 20.91 -1.41
N ILE A 267 -6.91 21.23 -0.13
CA ILE A 267 -7.23 22.54 0.43
C ILE A 267 -5.97 23.40 0.53
N ASN A 268 -4.94 22.97 1.27
CA ASN A 268 -3.78 23.85 1.53
C ASN A 268 -2.96 24.12 0.27
N LYS A 269 -2.82 23.11 -0.60
CA LYS A 269 -2.08 23.20 -1.86
C LYS A 269 -2.87 23.89 -2.97
N TYR A 270 -4.07 23.42 -3.27
CA TYR A 270 -4.83 23.88 -4.45
C TYR A 270 -5.78 25.04 -4.15
N LEU A 271 -6.49 25.03 -3.02
CA LEU A 271 -7.45 26.08 -2.68
C LEU A 271 -6.78 27.31 -2.05
N LEU A 272 -6.04 27.11 -0.97
CA LEU A 272 -5.40 28.18 -0.19
C LEU A 272 -4.04 28.62 -0.75
N LYS A 273 -3.41 27.78 -1.59
CA LYS A 273 -2.09 28.03 -2.20
C LYS A 273 -0.98 28.33 -1.18
N LEU A 274 -1.10 27.78 0.02
CA LEU A 274 -0.12 27.93 1.11
C LEU A 274 0.94 26.83 1.09
N SER A 275 0.61 25.66 0.54
CA SER A 275 1.55 24.57 0.32
C SER A 275 2.20 24.68 -1.07
N PRO A 276 3.51 24.40 -1.21
CA PRO A 276 4.19 24.30 -2.51
C PRO A 276 3.47 23.31 -3.42
N LYS A 277 3.37 23.60 -4.73
CA LYS A 277 2.68 22.75 -5.71
C LYS A 277 3.42 21.44 -6.01
N GLU A 278 4.74 21.48 -5.94
CA GLU A 278 5.59 20.32 -6.16
C GLU A 278 5.97 19.68 -4.83
N PRO A 279 5.81 18.35 -4.69
CA PRO A 279 6.22 17.66 -3.47
C PRO A 279 7.75 17.65 -3.37
N GLU A 280 8.27 18.25 -2.31
CA GLU A 280 9.69 18.24 -2.00
C GLU A 280 9.97 17.08 -1.02
N PHE A 281 11.04 16.32 -1.28
CA PHE A 281 11.45 15.17 -0.43
C PHE A 281 12.88 15.31 0.09
N ARG A 282 13.67 16.25 -0.46
CA ARG A 282 15.06 16.44 -0.06
C ARG A 282 15.11 17.00 1.35
N ARG A 283 15.80 16.28 2.23
CA ARG A 283 15.88 16.61 3.68
C ARG A 283 16.42 18.01 3.96
N GLY A 284 17.28 18.55 3.08
CA GLY A 284 17.84 19.89 3.25
C GLY A 284 16.84 21.02 2.99
N MET A 285 15.78 20.75 2.23
CA MET A 285 14.74 21.71 1.84
C MET A 285 13.55 21.71 2.82
N LEU A 286 13.42 20.69 3.65
CA LEU A 286 12.29 20.49 4.56
C LEU A 286 12.68 20.75 6.02
N TYR A 287 11.68 21.09 6.83
CA TYR A 287 11.79 20.99 8.28
C TYR A 287 11.71 19.53 8.73
N ASP A 288 12.30 19.21 9.87
CA ASP A 288 12.25 17.84 10.42
C ASP A 288 10.83 17.42 10.79
N VAL A 289 10.01 18.37 11.25
CA VAL A 289 8.60 18.21 11.60
C VAL A 289 7.80 19.39 11.04
N ASN A 290 6.75 19.08 10.27
CA ASN A 290 5.75 20.08 9.87
C ASN A 290 4.58 20.04 10.88
N PRO A 291 4.35 21.10 11.68
CA PRO A 291 3.28 21.14 12.67
C PRO A 291 1.88 21.00 12.04
N VAL A 292 1.68 21.45 10.79
CA VAL A 292 0.38 21.39 10.12
C VAL A 292 -0.09 19.93 9.99
N GLY A 293 0.72 19.08 9.36
CA GLY A 293 0.38 17.66 9.19
C GLY A 293 0.49 16.87 10.50
N PHE A 294 1.58 17.06 11.25
CA PHE A 294 1.86 16.25 12.44
C PHE A 294 0.83 16.46 13.55
N VAL A 295 0.50 17.72 13.88
CA VAL A 295 -0.47 18.03 14.94
C VAL A 295 -1.89 17.64 14.51
N SER A 296 -2.26 17.88 13.25
CA SER A 296 -3.58 17.47 12.73
C SER A 296 -3.79 15.97 12.84
N MET A 297 -2.80 15.18 12.41
CA MET A 297 -2.87 13.72 12.48
C MET A 297 -2.92 13.24 13.94
N LEU A 298 -2.07 13.79 14.81
CA LEU A 298 -2.00 13.37 16.22
C LEU A 298 -3.29 13.68 16.98
N LEU A 299 -3.87 14.87 16.78
CA LEU A 299 -5.14 15.25 17.41
C LEU A 299 -6.30 14.45 16.83
N SER A 300 -6.36 14.27 15.51
CA SER A 300 -7.39 13.44 14.87
C SER A 300 -7.35 11.99 15.37
N ALA A 301 -6.19 11.35 15.34
CA ALA A 301 -6.02 9.99 15.83
C ALA A 301 -6.28 9.90 17.34
N GLY A 302 -5.75 10.81 18.14
CA GLY A 302 -5.93 10.82 19.59
C GLY A 302 -7.40 10.94 20.00
N ILE A 303 -8.12 11.92 19.45
CA ILE A 303 -9.53 12.15 19.80
C ILE A 303 -10.40 11.00 19.31
N SER A 304 -10.19 10.50 18.08
CA SER A 304 -10.94 9.36 17.56
C SER A 304 -10.70 8.07 18.35
N ILE A 305 -9.47 7.82 18.81
CA ILE A 305 -9.17 6.68 19.70
C ILE A 305 -9.88 6.83 21.06
N LEU A 306 -9.92 8.03 21.64
CA LEU A 306 -10.69 8.27 22.88
C LEU A 306 -12.18 8.00 22.68
N VAL A 307 -12.75 8.38 21.53
CA VAL A 307 -14.13 8.03 21.15
C VAL A 307 -14.31 6.52 21.00
N PHE A 308 -13.36 5.83 20.36
CA PHE A 308 -13.40 4.38 20.17
C PHE A 308 -13.43 3.60 21.49
N PHE A 309 -12.69 4.06 22.50
CA PHE A 309 -12.72 3.49 23.86
C PHE A 309 -13.95 3.91 24.69
N GLY A 310 -14.79 4.81 24.17
CA GLY A 310 -16.05 5.19 24.81
C GLY A 310 -15.93 6.31 25.84
N VAL A 311 -14.82 7.06 25.86
CA VAL A 311 -14.60 8.19 26.79
C VAL A 311 -15.72 9.25 26.67
N PHE A 312 -16.28 9.42 25.46
CA PHE A 312 -17.35 10.37 25.15
C PHE A 312 -18.76 9.73 25.18
N GLY A 313 -18.89 8.50 25.70
CA GLY A 313 -20.15 7.77 25.82
C GLY A 313 -20.45 6.82 24.65
N ALA A 314 -21.46 5.96 24.85
CA ALA A 314 -21.78 4.87 23.94
C ALA A 314 -22.38 5.33 22.59
N ALA A 315 -23.05 6.49 22.56
CA ALA A 315 -23.74 6.98 21.37
C ALA A 315 -22.77 7.33 20.22
N ILE A 316 -21.61 7.92 20.54
CA ILE A 316 -20.63 8.36 19.54
C ILE A 316 -19.57 7.30 19.22
N ARG A 317 -19.43 6.28 20.08
CA ARG A 317 -18.41 5.23 19.97
C ARG A 317 -18.36 4.54 18.59
N PRO A 318 -19.48 4.15 17.95
CA PRO A 318 -19.45 3.55 16.61
C PRO A 318 -18.98 4.50 15.51
N TYR A 319 -19.04 5.81 15.76
CA TYR A 319 -18.69 6.86 14.81
C TYR A 319 -17.24 7.34 14.96
N SER A 320 -16.41 6.63 15.72
CA SER A 320 -15.01 7.02 15.96
C SER A 320 -14.21 7.30 14.67
N PRO A 321 -14.33 6.50 13.59
CA PRO A 321 -13.59 6.80 12.35
C PRO A 321 -14.11 8.07 11.67
N ILE A 322 -15.40 8.40 11.78
CA ILE A 322 -15.96 9.65 11.24
C ILE A 322 -15.39 10.85 12.00
N VAL A 323 -15.27 10.73 13.32
CA VAL A 323 -14.63 11.78 14.14
C VAL A 323 -13.18 12.00 13.66
N ALA A 324 -12.44 10.93 13.37
CA ALA A 324 -11.10 11.04 12.78
C ALA A 324 -11.12 11.82 11.46
N VAL A 325 -12.03 11.47 10.54
CA VAL A 325 -12.21 12.13 9.24
C VAL A 325 -12.51 13.61 9.41
N VAL A 326 -13.49 13.98 10.23
CA VAL A 326 -13.91 15.37 10.41
C VAL A 326 -12.75 16.22 10.95
N ILE A 327 -12.06 15.73 11.99
CA ILE A 327 -10.94 16.46 12.59
C ILE A 327 -9.77 16.57 11.61
N ALA A 328 -9.41 15.47 10.93
CA ALA A 328 -8.34 15.45 9.94
C ALA A 328 -8.69 16.28 8.70
N PHE A 329 -9.97 16.49 8.40
CA PHE A 329 -10.40 17.34 7.30
C PHE A 329 -10.24 18.83 7.62
N VAL A 330 -10.57 19.21 8.85
CA VAL A 330 -10.68 20.62 9.30
C VAL A 330 -9.38 21.18 9.86
N LEU A 331 -8.59 20.39 10.61
CA LEU A 331 -7.37 20.90 11.25
C LEU A 331 -6.26 21.33 10.28
N PRO A 332 -5.96 20.60 9.19
CA PRO A 332 -4.87 21.00 8.31
C PRO A 332 -5.07 22.39 7.68
N PRO A 333 -6.27 22.75 7.18
CA PRO A 333 -6.56 24.13 6.74
C PRO A 333 -6.37 25.18 7.83
N ILE A 334 -6.90 24.93 9.04
CA ILE A 334 -6.78 25.87 10.16
C ILE A 334 -5.32 26.10 10.52
N LEU A 335 -4.54 25.03 10.67
CA LEU A 335 -3.13 25.12 11.04
C LEU A 335 -2.27 25.72 9.92
N ALA A 336 -2.56 25.41 8.66
CA ALA A 336 -1.87 26.03 7.52
C ALA A 336 -2.11 27.55 7.48
N LEU A 337 -3.35 27.99 7.71
CA LEU A 337 -3.70 29.41 7.80
C LEU A 337 -3.02 30.08 9.01
N ALA A 338 -3.07 29.45 10.18
CA ALA A 338 -2.44 29.96 11.40
C ALA A 338 -0.91 30.09 11.24
N THR A 339 -0.27 29.12 10.59
CA THR A 339 1.18 29.14 10.34
C THR A 339 1.59 29.92 9.09
N ARG A 340 0.63 30.36 8.28
CA ARG A 340 0.84 31.06 6.99
C ARG A 340 1.79 30.32 6.06
N GLY A 341 1.75 28.99 6.05
CA GLY A 341 2.58 28.14 5.21
C GLY A 341 4.09 28.11 5.53
N ARG A 342 4.53 28.69 6.65
CA ARG A 342 5.96 28.85 6.99
C ARG A 342 6.75 27.55 7.17
N TYR A 343 6.06 26.44 7.42
CA TYR A 343 6.68 25.15 7.76
C TYR A 343 6.68 24.13 6.62
N TYR A 344 6.25 24.50 5.41
CA TYR A 344 6.31 23.59 4.26
C TYR A 344 7.72 23.49 3.66
N LEU A 345 8.41 24.63 3.52
CA LEU A 345 9.78 24.69 2.99
C LEU A 345 10.67 25.47 3.93
N ARG A 346 11.84 24.89 4.23
CA ARG A 346 12.92 25.57 4.94
C ARG A 346 13.68 26.53 4.02
N ARG A 347 13.76 26.20 2.73
CA ARG A 347 14.46 26.95 1.69
C ARG A 347 13.65 26.93 0.41
N SER A 348 13.70 28.01 -0.35
CA SER A 348 13.01 28.13 -1.65
C SER A 348 13.89 27.75 -2.84
N ASP A 349 15.21 27.66 -2.63
CA ASP A 349 16.19 27.36 -3.66
C ASP A 349 17.15 26.26 -3.19
N ASP A 350 17.48 25.35 -4.10
CA ASP A 350 18.41 24.25 -3.88
C ASP A 350 19.86 24.61 -4.27
N GLY A 351 20.08 25.78 -4.86
CA GLY A 351 21.38 26.35 -5.17
C GLY A 351 22.09 25.73 -6.37
N ILE A 352 21.36 24.98 -7.21
CA ILE A 352 21.90 24.38 -8.44
C ILE A 352 21.20 25.03 -9.64
N ASP A 353 21.97 25.73 -10.47
CA ASP A 353 21.50 26.40 -11.69
C ASP A 353 21.31 25.41 -12.85
N LEU A 354 20.45 24.41 -12.63
CA LEU A 354 20.01 23.43 -13.63
C LEU A 354 18.51 23.19 -13.44
N PRO A 355 17.74 23.08 -14.54
CA PRO A 355 16.30 22.88 -14.47
C PRO A 355 15.97 21.54 -13.80
N MET A 356 14.99 21.55 -12.90
CA MET A 356 14.55 20.36 -12.16
C MET A 356 13.72 19.40 -13.03
N TYR A 357 13.05 19.94 -14.05
CA TYR A 357 12.18 19.20 -14.94
C TYR A 357 12.64 19.33 -16.39
N ASP A 358 12.35 18.30 -17.18
CA ASP A 358 12.52 18.31 -18.63
C ASP A 358 11.42 19.13 -19.33
N GLU A 359 11.47 19.18 -20.65
CA GLU A 359 10.50 19.89 -21.50
C GLU A 359 9.06 19.35 -21.39
N TYR A 360 8.89 18.14 -20.86
CA TYR A 360 7.60 17.46 -20.67
C TYR A 360 7.10 17.54 -19.22
N GLY A 361 7.83 18.22 -18.32
CA GLY A 361 7.52 18.30 -16.90
C GLY A 361 7.83 17.02 -16.11
N ASN A 362 8.61 16.09 -16.69
CA ASN A 362 9.15 14.94 -15.97
C ASN A 362 10.43 15.33 -15.22
N PRO A 363 10.83 14.58 -14.17
CA PRO A 363 12.09 14.82 -13.47
C PRO A 363 13.28 14.77 -14.46
N SER A 364 14.17 15.77 -14.39
CA SER A 364 15.32 15.86 -15.29
C SER A 364 16.27 14.67 -15.12
N GLY A 365 16.62 14.02 -16.22
CA GLY A 365 17.58 12.90 -16.25
C GLY A 365 19.06 13.32 -16.21
N GLU A 366 19.35 14.60 -16.02
CA GLU A 366 20.72 15.12 -15.87
C GLU A 366 21.40 14.49 -14.65
N LEU A 367 22.61 13.94 -14.84
CA LEU A 367 23.37 13.27 -13.79
C LEU A 367 24.42 14.21 -13.18
N LEU A 368 24.45 14.28 -11.85
CA LEU A 368 25.37 15.09 -11.08
C LEU A 368 26.19 14.22 -10.11
N HIS A 369 27.48 14.49 -10.01
CA HIS A 369 28.35 13.80 -9.07
C HIS A 369 28.22 14.36 -7.65
N CYS A 370 27.87 13.50 -6.70
CA CYS A 370 27.88 13.87 -5.28
C CYS A 370 29.31 13.99 -4.74
N ALA A 371 29.63 15.14 -4.14
CA ALA A 371 30.94 15.41 -3.53
C ALA A 371 31.25 14.56 -2.28
N VAL A 372 30.23 13.96 -1.65
CA VAL A 372 30.39 13.16 -0.42
C VAL A 372 30.52 11.66 -0.71
N SER A 373 29.66 11.12 -1.59
CA SER A 373 29.65 9.69 -1.90
C SER A 373 30.43 9.33 -3.15
N GLY A 374 30.72 10.30 -4.04
CA GLY A 374 31.33 10.06 -5.35
C GLY A 374 30.40 9.35 -6.35
N ILE A 375 29.11 9.20 -6.02
CA ILE A 375 28.10 8.53 -6.84
C ILE A 375 27.35 9.59 -7.65
N GLU A 376 26.95 9.25 -8.87
CA GLU A 376 26.08 10.06 -9.72
C GLU A 376 24.62 9.93 -9.26
N PHE A 377 23.93 11.07 -9.20
CA PHE A 377 22.51 11.15 -8.90
C PHE A 377 21.80 12.02 -9.94
N GLU A 378 20.53 11.76 -10.17
CA GLU A 378 19.69 12.60 -11.02
C GLU A 378 19.51 13.99 -10.39
N ARG A 379 19.40 15.02 -11.23
CA ARG A 379 19.24 16.42 -10.83
C ARG A 379 18.16 16.67 -9.75
N PRO A 380 16.97 16.02 -9.79
CA PRO A 380 15.92 16.18 -8.78
C PRO A 380 16.33 15.71 -7.38
N ASP A 381 17.28 14.79 -7.25
CA ASP A 381 17.74 14.24 -5.97
C ASP A 381 18.82 15.11 -5.29
N MET A 382 19.34 16.10 -6.03
CA MET A 382 20.54 16.82 -5.65
C MET A 382 20.24 18.19 -5.04
N LEU A 383 21.14 18.64 -4.16
CA LEU A 383 21.12 19.96 -3.53
C LEU A 383 22.55 20.49 -3.41
N ALA A 384 22.74 21.80 -3.51
CA ALA A 384 24.05 22.43 -3.37
C ALA A 384 24.64 22.19 -1.97
N SER A 385 25.89 21.73 -1.94
CA SER A 385 26.67 21.64 -0.71
C SER A 385 26.80 23.01 -0.06
N ALA A 386 26.71 23.04 1.27
CA ALA A 386 26.99 24.25 2.05
C ALA A 386 28.47 24.68 2.00
N LYS A 387 29.37 23.78 1.60
CA LYS A 387 30.79 24.07 1.38
C LYS A 387 31.12 23.88 -0.09
N PRO A 388 31.58 24.93 -0.83
CA PRO A 388 32.07 24.80 -2.19
C PRO A 388 33.18 23.75 -2.27
N ALA A 389 33.18 22.94 -3.32
CA ALA A 389 34.31 22.06 -3.60
C ALA A 389 35.55 22.92 -3.85
N PRO A 390 36.73 22.54 -3.34
CA PRO A 390 37.97 23.07 -3.89
C PRO A 390 37.97 22.75 -5.39
N MET A 391 38.23 23.75 -6.24
CA MET A 391 38.23 23.58 -7.70
C MET A 391 39.07 22.35 -8.10
N ALA A 392 38.41 21.25 -8.46
CA ALA A 392 39.07 20.01 -8.84
C ALA A 392 38.59 19.53 -10.21
N ARG A 393 39.47 19.79 -11.19
CA ARG A 393 39.67 19.15 -12.50
C ARG A 393 38.47 18.39 -13.10
N PHE A 394 37.85 19.02 -14.09
CA PHE A 394 37.02 18.35 -15.09
C PHE A 394 37.81 17.26 -15.82
N SER A 395 37.36 16.01 -15.72
CA SER A 395 37.67 14.95 -16.68
C SER A 395 36.60 15.03 -17.76
N THR A 396 36.98 15.53 -18.94
CA THR A 396 36.11 15.68 -20.10
C THR A 396 35.91 14.34 -20.81
N SER A 397 34.67 13.82 -20.84
CA SER A 397 34.25 12.89 -21.91
C SER A 397 32.76 13.03 -22.26
N HIS A 398 32.36 14.20 -22.77
CA HIS A 398 31.63 14.34 -24.05
C HIS A 398 31.30 15.81 -24.31
N ARG A 399 31.62 16.26 -25.52
CA ARG A 399 31.42 17.64 -26.00
C ARG A 399 29.96 17.84 -26.41
N SER A 400 29.28 18.84 -25.85
CA SER A 400 28.70 19.97 -26.62
C SER A 400 28.04 20.98 -25.68
N ALA A 401 28.18 22.27 -26.02
CA ALA A 401 27.61 23.47 -25.38
C ALA A 401 28.16 23.88 -23.99
N TRP A 402 29.15 24.77 -24.03
CA TRP A 402 29.70 25.48 -22.88
C TRP A 402 28.79 26.63 -22.41
N ARG A 403 28.40 26.60 -21.13
CA ARG A 403 28.13 27.80 -20.32
C ARG A 403 28.91 27.67 -19.00
N PRO A 404 29.48 28.77 -18.46
CA PRO A 404 30.29 28.70 -17.26
C PRO A 404 29.36 28.55 -16.04
N ILE A 405 29.07 27.31 -15.64
CA ILE A 405 28.38 27.05 -14.37
C ILE A 405 29.44 27.14 -13.27
N GLY A 406 29.28 28.14 -12.40
CA GLY A 406 30.11 28.34 -11.23
C GLY A 406 30.21 27.06 -10.38
N SER A 407 31.36 26.86 -9.75
CA SER A 407 31.72 25.68 -8.96
C SER A 407 30.75 25.44 -7.80
N VAL A 408 29.66 24.71 -8.04
CA VAL A 408 28.76 24.22 -7.00
C VAL A 408 29.07 22.75 -6.78
N SER A 409 29.81 22.46 -5.70
CA SER A 409 29.80 21.13 -5.10
C SER A 409 28.37 20.77 -4.72
N THR A 410 27.87 19.62 -5.15
CA THR A 410 26.54 19.13 -4.83
C THR A 410 26.66 18.05 -3.75
N CYS A 411 25.78 18.11 -2.74
CA CYS A 411 25.83 17.26 -1.56
C CYS A 411 24.55 16.45 -1.44
N CYS A 412 24.61 15.16 -1.79
CA CYS A 412 23.68 14.17 -1.26
C CYS A 412 24.13 13.83 0.16
N ARG A 413 23.23 13.88 1.15
CA ARG A 413 23.43 13.14 2.41
C ARG A 413 23.04 11.68 2.14
N PRO A 414 23.98 10.75 1.94
CA PRO A 414 23.63 9.39 1.61
C PRO A 414 23.26 8.67 2.91
N ILE A 415 22.11 8.02 2.93
CA ILE A 415 22.00 6.76 3.66
C ILE A 415 22.30 5.71 2.59
N ARG A 416 23.46 5.05 2.67
CA ARG A 416 23.91 4.08 1.66
C ARG A 416 22.77 3.09 1.34
N PRO A 417 22.21 3.08 0.12
CA PRO A 417 21.41 1.97 -0.33
C PRO A 417 22.36 0.81 -0.64
N ASP A 418 21.92 -0.39 -0.33
CA ASP A 418 22.60 -1.61 -0.73
C ASP A 418 22.58 -1.73 -2.27
N ARG A 419 23.60 -2.37 -2.86
CA ARG A 419 23.73 -2.58 -4.32
C ARG A 419 22.56 -3.39 -4.92
N SER A 420 21.72 -4.00 -4.08
CA SER A 420 20.51 -4.73 -4.48
C SER A 420 19.42 -3.84 -5.09
N ASP A 421 19.45 -2.52 -4.88
CA ASP A 421 18.52 -1.56 -5.52
C ASP A 421 19.13 -0.79 -6.72
N GLN A 422 20.43 -0.95 -7.00
CA GLN A 422 21.15 -0.20 -8.06
C GLN A 422 21.01 -0.80 -9.48
N GLY A 423 19.90 -1.47 -9.76
CA GLY A 423 19.62 -2.13 -11.05
C GLY A 423 18.64 -1.40 -11.96
N LEU A 424 18.38 -0.10 -11.74
CA LEU A 424 17.41 0.68 -12.52
C LEU A 424 18.08 1.51 -13.63
N GLY A 425 18.97 0.89 -14.40
CA GLY A 425 19.15 1.29 -15.79
C GLY A 425 17.96 0.75 -16.57
N VAL A 426 17.00 1.59 -16.93
CA VAL A 426 15.86 1.19 -17.76
C VAL A 426 16.19 1.48 -19.23
N PRO A 427 16.67 0.50 -20.02
CA PRO A 427 16.57 0.64 -21.47
C PRO A 427 15.10 0.57 -21.89
N ALA A 428 14.74 1.38 -22.88
CA ALA A 428 13.40 1.56 -23.45
C ALA A 428 12.60 0.25 -23.56
N PHE A 429 11.53 0.12 -22.75
CA PHE A 429 10.61 -1.02 -22.79
C PHE A 429 9.51 -0.80 -23.83
N SER A 430 9.75 -1.33 -25.03
CA SER A 430 8.82 -1.26 -26.18
C SER A 430 7.68 -2.30 -26.11
N PHE A 431 6.48 -1.81 -26.48
CA PHE A 431 5.27 -2.43 -27.06
C PHE A 431 4.64 -3.76 -26.59
N ILE A 432 5.32 -4.68 -25.87
CA ILE A 432 4.76 -6.02 -25.56
C ILE A 432 4.29 -6.18 -24.09
N ARG A 433 4.50 -5.17 -23.23
CA ARG A 433 4.25 -5.26 -21.76
C ARG A 433 2.85 -4.89 -21.25
N PHE A 434 1.92 -4.46 -22.12
CA PHE A 434 0.57 -4.05 -21.70
C PHE A 434 -0.23 -5.19 -21.04
N SER A 435 -0.07 -6.42 -21.54
CA SER A 435 -0.65 -7.62 -20.91
C SER A 435 -0.05 -7.84 -19.51
N LYS A 436 1.28 -7.79 -19.38
CA LYS A 436 1.95 -8.14 -18.11
C LYS A 436 1.60 -7.21 -16.95
N SER A 437 1.49 -5.90 -17.15
CA SER A 437 1.13 -4.98 -16.05
C SER A 437 -0.31 -5.17 -15.58
N PHE A 438 -1.30 -5.31 -16.48
CA PHE A 438 -2.69 -5.58 -16.10
C PHE A 438 -2.84 -6.84 -15.24
N TRP A 439 -2.10 -7.90 -15.57
CA TRP A 439 -2.11 -9.16 -14.81
C TRP A 439 -1.39 -9.09 -13.46
N HIS A 440 -0.51 -8.11 -13.19
CA HIS A 440 0.01 -7.86 -11.83
C HIS A 440 -1.07 -7.29 -10.92
N TRP A 441 -1.93 -6.42 -11.46
CA TRP A 441 -2.94 -5.71 -10.69
C TRP A 441 -4.10 -6.62 -10.28
N VAL A 442 -4.53 -7.48 -11.20
CA VAL A 442 -5.50 -8.53 -10.86
C VAL A 442 -4.88 -9.56 -9.91
N ALA A 443 -3.56 -9.57 -9.72
CA ALA A 443 -2.87 -10.50 -8.84
C ALA A 443 -2.96 -10.15 -7.35
N LEU A 444 -2.96 -8.85 -7.05
CA LEU A 444 -3.08 -8.30 -5.70
C LEU A 444 -4.55 -8.29 -5.24
N ALA A 445 -5.48 -8.37 -6.20
CA ALA A 445 -6.90 -8.64 -5.94
C ALA A 445 -7.08 -10.10 -5.53
#